data_AF-U2E7H2-F1
#
_entry.id   AF-U2E7H2-F1
#
_cell.length_a   1.000
_cell.length_b   1.000
_cell.length_c   1.000
_cell.angle_alpha   90.00
_cell.angle_beta   90.00
_cell.angle_gamma   90.00
#
_symmetry.space_group_name_H-M   'P 1'
#
loop_
_entity.id
_entity.type
_entity.pdbx_description
1 polymer ?
#
loop_
_entity_poly.entity_id
_entity_poly.type
_entity_poly.pdbx_seq_one_letter_code
_entity_poly.pdbx_strand_id
1 'polypeptide(L)'
;MIENIMETTVMGSNIVFLNIPEEDYFLSYDSVTREAAQEITSNYFLMRAREGVPKVKDIQFDEPSHRVKITLEVDLEDNNYSGLKGYKVPDSLNITRNNEKQ
;
A
#
# COMPACT_ATOMS: atom_id res chain seq x y z
N MET A 1 10.17 -5.43 0.56
CA MET A 1 8.98 -5.01 -0.21
C MET A 1 7.89 -6.02 0.16
N ILE A 2 6.71 -5.58 0.61
CA ILE A 2 5.66 -6.52 1.06
C ILE A 2 4.95 -7.05 -0.18
N GLU A 3 5.25 -8.28 -0.57
CA GLU A 3 4.75 -8.86 -1.82
C GLU A 3 3.43 -9.63 -1.63
N ASN A 4 3.22 -10.26 -0.47
CA ASN A 4 2.01 -11.02 -0.19
C ASN A 4 0.95 -10.20 0.54
N ILE A 5 0.36 -9.22 -0.14
CA ILE A 5 -0.83 -8.53 0.38
C ILE A 5 -2.07 -9.14 -0.26
N MET A 6 -2.92 -9.77 0.56
CA MET A 6 -4.22 -10.27 0.12
C MET A 6 -5.28 -9.21 0.33
N GLU A 7 -5.80 -8.70 -0.78
CA GLU A 7 -6.83 -7.67 -0.80
C GLU A 7 -8.24 -8.27 -0.88
N THR A 8 -9.19 -7.67 -0.17
CA THR A 8 -10.62 -7.94 -0.32
C THR A 8 -11.40 -6.62 -0.35
N THR A 9 -12.13 -6.38 -1.43
CA THR A 9 -13.01 -5.20 -1.56
C THR A 9 -14.46 -5.60 -1.30
N VAL A 10 -15.17 -4.86 -0.45
CA VAL A 10 -16.59 -5.10 -0.19
C VAL A 10 -17.42 -4.44 -1.29
N MET A 11 -18.08 -5.25 -2.11
CA MET A 11 -18.92 -4.78 -3.22
C MET A 11 -19.98 -3.77 -2.76
N GLY A 12 -20.12 -2.67 -3.50
CA GLY A 12 -21.07 -1.60 -3.17
C GLY A 12 -20.62 -0.68 -2.03
N SER A 13 -19.35 -0.77 -1.60
CA SER A 13 -18.78 0.11 -0.58
C SER A 13 -17.37 0.56 -0.95
N ASN A 14 -16.86 1.56 -0.25
CA ASN A 14 -15.48 2.04 -0.35
C ASN A 14 -14.55 1.33 0.63
N ILE A 15 -14.95 0.19 1.19
CA ILE A 15 -14.19 -0.52 2.22
C ILE A 15 -13.31 -1.58 1.57
N VAL A 16 -12.03 -1.54 1.93
CA VAL A 16 -11.00 -2.47 1.47
C VAL A 16 -10.31 -3.08 2.69
N PHE A 17 -10.13 -4.39 2.67
CA PHE A 17 -9.32 -5.11 3.65
C PHE A 17 -8.01 -5.51 3.01
N LEU A 18 -6.90 -5.19 3.67
CA LEU A 18 -5.59 -5.74 3.36
C LEU A 18 -5.22 -6.73 4.45
N ASN A 19 -4.90 -7.96 4.07
CA ASN A 19 -4.38 -8.98 4.97
C ASN A 19 -2.94 -9.27 4.58
N ILE A 20 -2.04 -9.05 5.53
CA ILE A 20 -0.59 -9.15 5.35
C ILE A 20 -0.10 -10.26 6.28
N PRO A 21 0.65 -11.26 5.79
CA PRO A 21 1.33 -12.22 6.65
C PRO A 21 2.19 -11.51 7.70
N GLU A 22 2.17 -12.02 8.92
CA GLU A 22 2.98 -11.52 10.03
C GLU A 22 4.45 -11.38 9.62
N GLU A 23 5.02 -12.46 9.06
CA GLU A 23 6.41 -12.49 8.60
C GLU A 23 6.73 -11.34 7.65
N ASP A 24 5.85 -11.06 6.68
CA ASP A 24 6.07 -10.01 5.67
C ASP A 24 5.90 -8.60 6.25
N TYR A 25 4.96 -8.42 7.20
CA TYR A 25 4.72 -7.15 7.87
C TYR A 25 5.93 -6.76 8.74
N PHE A 26 6.39 -7.70 9.57
CA PHE A 26 7.47 -7.48 10.53
C PHE A 26 8.87 -7.46 9.89
N LEU A 27 9.01 -7.73 8.59
CA LEU A 27 10.24 -7.41 7.84
C LEU A 27 10.52 -5.91 7.76
N SER A 28 9.47 -5.07 7.82
CA SER A 28 9.57 -3.63 7.58
C SER A 28 9.13 -2.77 8.77
N TYR A 29 8.34 -3.32 9.69
CA TYR A 29 7.77 -2.57 10.81
C TYR A 29 7.87 -3.35 12.11
N ASP A 30 8.42 -2.75 13.16
CA ASP A 30 8.62 -3.42 14.45
C ASP A 30 7.32 -3.56 15.27
N SER A 31 6.25 -2.87 14.88
CA SER A 31 4.99 -2.85 15.63
C SER A 31 3.77 -2.56 14.76
N VAL A 32 2.61 -3.00 15.27
CA VAL A 32 1.31 -2.84 14.63
C VAL A 32 0.71 -1.50 15.06
N THR A 33 1.06 -0.44 14.34
CA THR A 33 0.58 0.93 14.62
C THR A 33 -0.22 1.49 13.45
N ARG A 34 -1.02 2.52 13.71
CA ARG A 34 -1.80 3.18 12.67
C ARG A 34 -0.89 3.91 11.67
N GLU A 35 0.21 4.48 12.13
CA GLU A 35 1.19 5.15 11.26
C GLU A 35 1.81 4.17 10.27
N ALA A 36 2.29 3.01 10.77
CA ALA A 36 2.84 1.94 9.95
C ALA A 36 1.80 1.42 8.94
N ALA A 37 0.56 1.20 9.40
CA ALA A 37 -0.55 0.78 8.55
C ALA A 37 -0.82 1.76 7.40
N GLN A 38 -0.81 3.06 7.71
CA GLN A 38 -1.08 4.11 6.74
C GLN A 38 0.04 4.22 5.71
N GLU A 39 1.30 4.07 6.15
CA GLU A 39 2.46 4.07 5.27
C GLU A 39 2.45 2.87 4.30
N ILE A 40 2.30 1.65 4.82
CA ILE A 40 2.21 0.42 4.00
C ILE A 40 1.11 0.55 2.96
N THR A 41 -0.07 1.01 3.40
CA THR A 41 -1.22 1.09 2.53
C THR A 41 -1.03 2.15 1.44
N SER A 42 -0.45 3.31 1.78
CA SER A 42 -0.17 4.37 0.82
C SER A 42 0.83 3.89 -0.24
N ASN A 43 1.88 3.18 0.21
CA ASN A 43 2.86 2.57 -0.68
C ASN A 43 2.23 1.48 -1.57
N TYR A 44 1.36 0.63 -1.01
CA TYR A 44 0.64 -0.41 -1.76
C TYR A 44 -0.24 0.19 -2.87
N PHE A 45 -1.02 1.22 -2.56
CA PHE A 45 -1.88 1.90 -3.54
C PHE A 45 -1.04 2.53 -4.65
N LEU A 46 0.03 3.22 -4.28
CA LEU A 46 0.94 3.85 -5.24
C LEU A 46 1.58 2.81 -6.18
N MET A 47 2.13 1.72 -5.64
CA MET A 47 2.79 0.67 -6.42
C MET A 47 1.83 -0.04 -7.37
N ARG A 48 0.56 -0.17 -6.99
CA ARG A 48 -0.48 -0.79 -7.83
C ARG A 48 -1.13 0.20 -8.81
N ALA A 49 -0.69 1.46 -8.83
CA ALA A 49 -1.33 2.54 -9.57
C ALA A 49 -2.85 2.60 -9.30
N ARG A 50 -3.24 2.35 -8.06
CA ARG A 50 -4.64 2.30 -7.64
C ARG A 50 -5.18 3.69 -7.41
N GLU A 51 -6.39 3.94 -7.91
CA GLU A 51 -7.11 5.19 -7.69
C GLU A 51 -7.67 5.30 -6.27
N GLY A 52 -7.79 6.55 -5.79
CA GLY A 52 -8.34 6.89 -4.50
C GLY A 52 -7.33 6.97 -3.36
N VAL A 53 -7.74 7.63 -2.29
CA VAL A 53 -6.91 7.88 -1.09
C VAL A 53 -7.29 6.88 -0.01
N PRO A 54 -6.42 5.92 0.33
CA PRO A 54 -6.72 4.98 1.40
C PRO A 54 -6.61 5.67 2.76
N LYS A 55 -7.64 5.56 3.58
CA LYS A 55 -7.67 6.01 4.98
C LYS A 55 -7.79 4.79 5.88
N VAL A 56 -6.77 4.54 6.70
CA VAL A 56 -6.82 3.45 7.69
C VAL A 56 -7.92 3.74 8.70
N LYS A 57 -8.86 2.81 8.85
CA LYS A 57 -9.96 2.86 9.83
C LYS A 57 -9.68 2.01 11.05
N ASP A 58 -9.11 0.84 10.83
CA ASP A 58 -8.83 -0.13 11.88
C ASP A 58 -7.60 -0.96 11.51
N ILE A 59 -6.89 -1.43 12.54
CA ILE A 59 -5.78 -2.36 12.41
C ILE A 59 -5.87 -3.41 13.51
N GLN A 60 -5.75 -4.67 13.11
CA GLN A 60 -5.81 -5.80 14.00
C GLN A 60 -4.70 -6.78 13.68
N PHE A 61 -4.02 -7.27 14.72
CA PHE A 61 -3.18 -8.45 14.60
C PHE A 61 -4.03 -9.68 14.98
N ASP A 62 -4.20 -10.57 14.01
CA ASP A 62 -4.88 -11.85 14.16
C ASP A 62 -3.79 -12.91 14.45
N GLU A 63 -3.50 -13.10 15.74
CA GLU A 63 -2.53 -14.09 16.23
C GLU A 63 -2.84 -15.52 15.71
N PRO A 64 -4.09 -16.03 15.79
CA PRO A 64 -4.39 -17.39 15.31
C PRO A 64 -4.06 -17.64 13.83
N SER A 65 -4.20 -16.62 12.98
CA SER A 65 -3.91 -16.74 11.55
C SER A 65 -2.57 -16.14 11.12
N HIS A 66 -1.77 -15.66 12.08
CA HIS A 66 -0.48 -14.99 11.85
C HIS A 66 -0.58 -13.90 10.78
N ARG A 67 -1.58 -13.01 10.92
CA ARG A 67 -1.88 -11.97 9.92
C ARG A 67 -2.14 -10.63 10.56
N VAL A 68 -1.62 -9.58 9.94
CA VAL A 68 -2.04 -8.20 10.20
C VAL A 68 -3.15 -7.84 9.21
N LYS A 69 -4.32 -7.51 9.76
CA LYS A 69 -5.48 -7.06 9.00
C LYS A 69 -5.61 -5.55 9.12
N ILE A 70 -5.63 -4.87 7.98
CA ILE A 70 -5.82 -3.43 7.88
C ILE A 70 -7.17 -3.19 7.19
N THR A 71 -8.05 -2.45 7.85
CA THR A 71 -9.32 -2.00 7.29
C THR A 71 -9.18 -0.57 6.80
N LEU A 72 -9.55 -0.36 5.55
CA LEU A 72 -9.42 0.91 4.84
C LEU A 72 -10.79 1.41 4.40
N GLU A 73 -10.95 2.72 4.41
CA GLU A 73 -11.94 3.41 3.59
C GLU A 73 -11.21 4.15 2.48
N VAL A 74 -11.62 3.95 1.23
CA VAL A 74 -11.00 4.56 0.05
C VAL A 74 -11.82 5.76 -0.38
N ASP A 75 -11.20 6.93 -0.35
CA ASP A 75 -11.83 8.16 -0.82
C ASP A 75 -11.56 8.32 -2.33
N LEU A 76 -12.59 8.17 -3.15
CA LEU A 76 -12.48 8.27 -4.62
C LEU A 76 -12.63 9.71 -5.13
N GLU A 77 -13.16 10.63 -4.32
CA GLU A 77 -13.42 12.01 -4.74
C GLU A 77 -12.24 12.95 -4.47
N ASP A 78 -11.26 12.50 -3.70
CA ASP A 78 -10.05 13.27 -3.43
C ASP A 78 -9.10 13.20 -4.64
N ASN A 79 -9.44 14.02 -5.63
CA ASN A 79 -8.67 14.31 -6.85
C ASN A 79 -7.26 14.89 -6.55
N ASN A 80 -6.88 15.05 -5.27
CA ASN A 80 -5.53 15.44 -4.86
C ASN A 80 -4.57 14.27 -4.67
N TYR A 81 -4.98 13.01 -4.92
CA TYR A 81 -3.99 11.93 -5.05
C TYR A 81 -3.23 12.04 -6.37
N SER A 82 -2.34 13.02 -6.43
CA SER A 82 -1.30 13.13 -7.42
C SER A 82 -0.21 12.10 -7.11
N GLY A 83 -0.52 10.80 -7.25
CA GLY A 83 0.46 9.70 -7.20
C GLY A 83 1.60 9.83 -8.23
N LEU A 84 1.57 10.88 -9.06
CA LEU A 84 2.58 11.23 -10.04
C LEU A 84 3.27 12.59 -9.79
N LYS A 85 2.87 13.40 -8.80
CA LYS A 85 3.58 14.66 -8.46
C LYS A 85 4.40 14.48 -7.20
N GLY A 86 5.54 13.78 -7.31
CA GLY A 86 6.53 13.78 -6.23
C GLY A 86 7.43 12.56 -6.15
N TYR A 87 7.07 11.44 -6.78
CA TYR A 87 7.98 10.31 -6.89
C TYR A 87 9.11 10.65 -7.88
N LYS A 88 10.24 11.13 -7.35
CA LYS A 88 11.50 11.02 -8.07
C LYS A 88 11.85 9.54 -8.09
N VAL A 89 11.70 8.91 -9.25
CA VAL A 89 12.33 7.62 -9.53
C VAL A 89 13.81 7.76 -9.13
N PRO A 90 14.35 6.92 -8.24
CA PRO A 90 15.78 6.92 -7.93
C PRO A 90 16.56 6.75 -9.23
N ASP A 91 17.61 7.55 -9.44
CA ASP A 91 18.39 7.54 -10.69
C ASP A 91 18.91 6.13 -11.06
N SER A 92 19.05 5.25 -10.06
CA SER A 92 19.40 3.83 -10.19
C SER A 92 18.37 2.96 -10.93
N LEU A 93 17.15 3.44 -11.17
CA LEU A 93 16.13 2.75 -12.00
C LEU A 93 15.97 3.40 -13.38
N ASN A 94 16.70 4.46 -13.70
CA ASN A 94 16.61 5.20 -14.96
C ASN A 94 17.67 4.76 -16.00
N ILE A 95 18.08 3.48 -15.98
CA ILE A 95 19.23 2.99 -16.76
C ILE A 95 18.85 2.46 -18.16
N THR A 96 17.65 2.74 -18.67
CA THR A 96 17.23 2.15 -19.97
C THR A 96 16.56 3.16 -20.91
N ARG A 97 17.20 4.30 -21.15
CA ARG A 97 16.83 5.18 -22.29
C ARG A 97 17.97 5.89 -23.04
N ASN A 98 19.24 5.55 -22.81
CA ASN A 98 20.36 6.22 -23.52
C ASN A 98 21.28 5.33 -24.36
N ASN A 99 20.95 4.05 -24.60
CA ASN A 99 21.78 3.17 -25.42
C ASN A 99 21.21 2.86 -26.83
N GLU A 100 20.28 3.68 -27.35
CA GLU A 100 19.74 3.51 -28.71
C GLU A 100 19.92 4.74 -29.60
N LYS A 101 21.07 5.43 -29.51
CA LYS A 101 21.57 6.26 -30.63
C LYS A 101 23.08 6.09 -30.75
N GLN A 102 23.47 5.01 -31.43
CA GLN A 102 24.67 5.03 -32.27
C GLN A 102 24.40 5.93 -33.49
#